data_AF-A0A4Y8CPI4-F1
#
_entry.id   AF-A0A4Y8CPI4-F1
#
_cell.length_a   1.000
_cell.length_b   1.000
_cell.length_c   1.000
_cell.angle_alpha   90.00
_cell.angle_beta   90.00
_cell.angle_gamma   90.00
#
_symmetry.space_group_name_H-M   'P 1'
#
loop_
_entity.id
_entity.type
_entity.pdbx_description
1 polymer ?
#
loop_
_entity_poly.entity_id
_entity_poly.type
_entity_poly.pdbx_seq_one_letter_code
_entity_poly.pdbx_strand_id
1 'polypeptide(L)'
;MEQPHSEKMESLHEKPGVLGHTDESDIDVYIDPAKEVKLLAKLDLAFTPVIMLVYLSCFLDRSNIGNVKVAGMLTDIRATNQQFSTAVSIFYATYVTFETPAAVLMKKITPRVILSTLCAVWSLTTIFTGFVQNIGGLYATRLILGSCEAGLFPCLNLYLTMVYRREEQAKRVGYLFSCAALSGAFGGLLAYGILQMDGVSGVAGWRWVYIIEGLFSVVVAIVVWFGLPTDPGNAWFLNAEEREMMRLRAIQRQKYMGMQPVLVTFTNFQLIFMRRFRKVLVGRIPNRAQRPQALYQCCHTIYARLLAVWV
;
A
#
# COMPACT_ATOMS: atom_id res chain seq x y z
N MET A 1 -95.09 24.73 2.44
CA MET A 1 -95.02 26.07 1.85
C MET A 1 -93.54 26.39 1.71
N GLU A 2 -93.10 26.58 0.46
CA GLU A 2 -91.81 27.12 -0.01
C GLU A 2 -90.47 26.40 0.27
N GLN A 3 -89.84 25.94 -0.83
CA GLN A 3 -88.39 26.01 -1.12
C GLN A 3 -88.07 27.43 -1.68
N PRO A 4 -86.80 27.94 -1.83
CA PRO A 4 -85.60 27.20 -2.28
C PRO A 4 -84.17 27.71 -1.88
N HIS A 5 -83.16 26.93 -2.33
CA HIS A 5 -81.80 27.26 -2.82
C HIS A 5 -80.73 27.99 -1.96
N SER A 6 -79.57 27.32 -1.73
CA SER A 6 -78.24 27.65 -2.33
C SER A 6 -77.20 26.59 -1.94
N GLU A 7 -76.60 25.89 -2.93
CA GLU A 7 -75.14 25.74 -3.16
C GLU A 7 -74.35 24.81 -2.21
N LYS A 8 -73.35 24.00 -2.61
CA LYS A 8 -72.94 23.29 -3.83
C LYS A 8 -71.67 22.52 -3.40
N MET A 9 -71.51 21.27 -3.87
CA MET A 9 -70.23 20.52 -4.00
C MET A 9 -69.48 20.16 -2.68
N GLU A 10 -68.97 18.96 -2.45
CA GLU A 10 -68.40 18.00 -3.39
C GLU A 10 -68.49 16.57 -2.84
N SER A 11 -68.81 15.64 -3.73
CA SER A 11 -69.14 14.24 -3.49
C SER A 11 -67.91 13.35 -3.37
N LEU A 12 -67.94 12.46 -2.36
CA LEU A 12 -67.18 11.21 -2.30
C LEU A 12 -67.55 10.29 -3.47
N HIS A 13 -66.55 9.79 -4.20
CA HIS A 13 -66.64 8.52 -4.92
C HIS A 13 -65.27 7.82 -4.99
N GLU A 14 -65.38 6.50 -5.12
CA GLU A 14 -64.49 5.42 -4.69
C GLU A 14 -63.49 4.92 -5.78
N LYS A 15 -62.24 4.58 -5.35
CA LYS A 15 -61.19 3.57 -5.77
C LYS A 15 -61.09 3.06 -7.25
N PRO A 16 -60.02 2.33 -7.72
CA PRO A 16 -58.73 1.91 -7.15
C PRO A 16 -57.46 2.08 -8.06
N GLY A 17 -56.26 1.99 -7.46
CA GLY A 17 -55.02 1.38 -8.02
C GLY A 17 -54.31 2.01 -9.23
N VAL A 18 -53.05 2.43 -9.05
CA VAL A 18 -51.86 2.12 -9.89
C VAL A 18 -50.64 2.87 -9.31
N LEU A 19 -49.51 2.16 -9.26
CA LEU A 19 -48.16 2.51 -8.78
C LEU A 19 -47.86 4.00 -8.57
N GLY A 20 -47.75 4.40 -7.30
CA GLY A 20 -46.96 5.57 -6.90
C GLY A 20 -45.53 5.12 -6.61
N HIS A 21 -44.60 5.56 -7.45
CA HIS A 21 -43.16 5.45 -7.27
C HIS A 21 -42.79 6.10 -5.92
N THR A 22 -42.49 5.31 -4.89
CA THR A 22 -41.81 5.85 -3.70
C THR A 22 -40.41 6.21 -4.13
N ASP A 23 -40.18 7.51 -4.29
CA ASP A 23 -38.86 8.11 -4.44
C ASP A 23 -37.96 7.66 -3.27
N GLU A 24 -37.07 6.68 -3.52
CA GLU A 24 -35.91 6.38 -2.67
C GLU A 24 -34.86 7.51 -2.76
N SER A 25 -35.25 8.75 -2.47
CA SER A 25 -34.37 9.91 -2.47
C SER A 25 -33.93 10.25 -1.04
N ASP A 26 -32.63 10.10 -0.82
CA ASP A 26 -31.82 10.59 0.31
C ASP A 26 -32.31 10.34 1.74
N ILE A 27 -32.05 9.13 2.24
CA ILE A 27 -31.67 8.99 3.65
C ILE A 27 -30.29 9.63 3.81
N ASP A 28 -30.28 10.92 4.17
CA ASP A 28 -29.11 11.59 4.72
C ASP A 28 -28.84 10.96 6.08
N VAL A 29 -28.00 9.93 6.09
CA VAL A 29 -27.65 9.21 7.30
C VAL A 29 -26.85 10.16 8.21
N TYR A 30 -27.52 10.76 9.18
CA TYR A 30 -26.92 11.64 10.17
C TYR A 30 -26.03 10.84 11.12
N ILE A 31 -24.72 11.09 11.07
CA ILE A 31 -23.73 10.56 12.00
C ILE A 31 -23.31 11.70 12.92
N ASP A 32 -23.42 11.51 14.23
CA ASP A 32 -22.96 12.48 15.22
C ASP A 32 -21.43 12.71 15.06
N PRO A 33 -20.99 13.94 14.74
CA PRO A 33 -19.58 14.24 14.48
C PRO A 33 -18.68 13.96 15.70
N ALA A 34 -19.19 14.07 16.92
CA ALA A 34 -18.41 13.80 18.13
C ALA A 34 -18.15 12.30 18.32
N LYS A 35 -19.11 11.45 17.97
CA LYS A 35 -18.94 9.99 17.98
C LYS A 35 -18.05 9.51 16.82
N GLU A 36 -18.15 10.19 15.68
CA GLU A 36 -17.34 9.91 14.50
C GLU A 36 -15.84 10.14 14.73
N VAL A 37 -15.46 11.25 15.38
CA VAL A 37 -14.06 11.53 15.74
C VAL A 37 -13.50 10.49 16.71
N LYS A 38 -14.30 10.05 17.70
CA LYS A 38 -13.88 9.00 18.64
C LYS A 38 -13.68 7.65 17.94
N LEU A 39 -14.59 7.30 17.03
CA LEU A 39 -14.47 6.11 16.19
C LEU A 39 -13.19 6.16 15.35
N LEU A 40 -12.94 7.28 14.66
CA LEU A 40 -11.74 7.48 13.85
C LEU A 40 -10.46 7.37 14.68
N ALA A 41 -10.40 7.98 15.87
CA ALA A 41 -9.25 7.88 16.75
C ALA A 41 -8.98 6.44 17.19
N LYS A 42 -10.03 5.66 17.45
CA LYS A 42 -9.93 4.23 17.80
C LYS A 42 -9.45 3.38 16.62
N LEU A 43 -9.96 3.65 15.41
CA LEU A 43 -9.50 3.03 14.16
C LEU A 43 -8.03 3.37 13.89
N ASP A 44 -7.66 4.65 14.01
CA ASP A 44 -6.28 5.10 13.82
C ASP A 44 -5.35 4.43 14.83
N LEU A 45 -5.73 4.35 16.10
CA LEU A 45 -4.91 3.70 17.14
C LEU A 45 -4.70 2.20 16.90
N ALA A 46 -5.66 1.53 16.26
CA ALA A 46 -5.57 0.09 15.97
C ALA A 46 -4.82 -0.19 14.64
N PHE A 47 -5.17 0.52 13.57
CA PHE A 47 -4.70 0.20 12.21
C PHE A 47 -3.44 0.94 11.81
N THR A 48 -3.37 2.24 12.11
CA THR A 48 -2.29 3.10 11.68
C THR A 48 -0.92 2.62 12.18
N PRO A 49 -0.72 2.22 13.46
CA PRO A 49 0.60 1.73 13.89
C PRO A 49 1.01 0.45 13.17
N VAL A 50 0.09 -0.49 12.92
CA VAL A 50 0.41 -1.74 12.21
C VAL A 50 0.84 -1.45 10.77
N ILE A 51 0.08 -0.61 10.06
CA ILE A 51 0.36 -0.23 8.68
C ILE A 51 1.66 0.58 8.57
N MET A 52 1.90 1.49 9.50
CA MET A 52 3.16 2.25 9.62
C MET A 52 4.36 1.34 9.83
N LEU A 53 4.22 0.34 10.72
CA LEU A 53 5.30 -0.57 11.06
C LEU A 53 5.67 -1.48 9.87
N VAL A 54 4.67 -2.00 9.14
CA VAL A 54 4.90 -2.73 7.89
C VAL A 54 5.64 -1.88 6.86
N TYR A 55 5.21 -0.64 6.67
CA TYR A 55 5.83 0.25 5.69
C TYR A 55 7.24 0.65 6.10
N LEU A 56 7.47 0.93 7.39
CA LEU A 56 8.80 1.18 7.95
C LEU A 56 9.76 0.01 7.70
N SER A 57 9.31 -1.20 8.03
CA SER A 57 10.05 -2.45 7.82
C SER A 57 10.38 -2.65 6.34
N CYS A 58 9.44 -2.35 5.43
CA CYS A 58 9.67 -2.45 3.98
C CYS A 58 10.77 -1.52 3.48
N PHE A 59 10.76 -0.28 3.95
CA PHE A 59 11.80 0.67 3.59
C PHE A 59 13.15 0.32 4.22
N LEU A 60 13.16 -0.29 5.42
CA LEU A 60 14.39 -0.76 6.06
C LEU A 60 15.09 -1.81 5.19
N ASP A 61 14.39 -2.88 4.80
CA ASP A 61 14.96 -3.93 3.95
C ASP A 61 15.46 -3.41 2.60
N ARG A 62 14.76 -2.42 2.03
CA ARG A 62 15.19 -1.77 0.79
C ARG A 62 16.48 -0.98 0.96
N SER A 63 16.62 -0.26 2.06
CA SER A 63 17.81 0.54 2.38
C SER A 63 19.01 -0.32 2.79
N ASN A 64 18.78 -1.51 3.36
CA ASN A 64 19.82 -2.39 3.89
C ASN A 64 20.87 -2.77 2.87
N ILE A 65 20.49 -2.95 1.60
CA ILE A 65 21.46 -3.30 0.55
C ILE A 65 22.57 -2.24 0.41
N GLY A 66 22.26 -0.97 0.67
CA GLY A 66 23.23 0.11 0.68
C GLY A 66 24.19 -0.01 1.87
N ASN A 67 23.65 -0.31 3.04
CA ASN A 67 24.43 -0.43 4.28
C ASN A 67 25.39 -1.63 4.23
N VAL A 68 24.92 -2.80 3.79
CA VAL A 68 25.75 -4.01 3.68
C VAL A 68 26.81 -3.91 2.58
N LYS A 69 26.58 -3.09 1.54
CA LYS A 69 27.60 -2.80 0.53
C LYS A 69 28.81 -2.14 1.16
N VAL A 70 28.58 -1.18 2.05
CA VAL A 70 29.65 -0.48 2.79
C VAL A 70 30.34 -1.44 3.76
N ALA A 71 29.59 -2.40 4.32
CA ALA A 71 30.11 -3.44 5.20
C ALA A 71 30.91 -4.57 4.52
N GLY A 72 31.29 -4.43 3.25
CA GLY A 72 32.14 -5.42 2.57
C GLY A 72 31.40 -6.65 2.02
N MET A 73 30.07 -6.61 1.86
CA MET A 73 29.33 -7.73 1.25
C MET A 73 29.90 -8.10 -0.14
N LEU A 74 30.34 -7.11 -0.93
CA LEU A 74 30.86 -7.34 -2.29
C LEU A 74 32.14 -8.19 -2.33
N THR A 75 33.04 -7.98 -1.38
CA THR A 75 34.28 -8.75 -1.27
C THR A 75 34.00 -10.18 -0.86
N ASP A 76 33.03 -10.38 0.05
CA ASP A 76 32.61 -11.70 0.52
C ASP A 76 31.99 -12.56 -0.58
N ILE A 77 31.10 -11.99 -1.38
CA ILE A 77 30.42 -12.70 -2.48
C ILE A 77 31.20 -12.67 -3.80
N ARG A 78 32.41 -12.09 -3.79
CA ARG A 78 33.28 -11.87 -4.97
C ARG A 78 32.56 -11.20 -6.14
N ALA A 79 31.72 -10.21 -5.84
CA ALA A 79 30.95 -9.48 -6.85
C ALA A 79 31.57 -8.14 -7.23
N THR A 80 31.42 -7.77 -8.48
CA THR A 80 31.79 -6.44 -8.99
C THR A 80 30.73 -5.39 -8.65
N ASN A 81 31.13 -4.12 -8.61
CA ASN A 81 30.20 -2.99 -8.45
C ASN A 81 29.13 -2.95 -9.55
N GLN A 82 29.46 -3.41 -10.76
CA GLN A 82 28.51 -3.49 -11.87
C GLN A 82 27.43 -4.54 -11.59
N GLN A 83 27.81 -5.74 -11.15
CA GLN A 83 26.88 -6.81 -10.79
C GLN A 83 25.98 -6.40 -9.61
N PHE A 84 26.50 -5.68 -8.63
CA PHE A 84 25.70 -5.13 -7.55
C PHE A 84 24.62 -4.17 -8.06
N SER A 85 25.00 -3.25 -8.96
CA SER A 85 24.06 -2.31 -9.56
C SER A 85 22.98 -3.02 -10.37
N THR A 86 23.34 -4.13 -11.03
CA THR A 86 22.39 -5.04 -11.68
C THR A 86 21.44 -5.69 -10.67
N ALA A 87 21.93 -6.19 -9.52
CA ALA A 87 21.09 -6.77 -8.47
C ALA A 87 20.01 -5.79 -7.96
N VAL A 88 20.42 -4.53 -7.71
CA VAL A 88 19.49 -3.45 -7.30
C VAL A 88 18.48 -3.16 -8.40
N SER A 89 18.91 -3.15 -9.67
CA SER A 89 18.03 -2.88 -10.81
C SER A 89 17.01 -3.99 -11.05
N ILE A 90 17.39 -5.26 -10.85
CA ILE A 90 16.49 -6.42 -10.98
C ILE A 90 15.32 -6.32 -10.00
N PHE A 91 15.59 -5.90 -8.77
CA PHE A 91 14.55 -5.67 -7.76
C PHE A 91 13.49 -4.67 -8.28
N TYR A 92 13.91 -3.50 -8.80
CA TYR A 92 12.95 -2.52 -9.31
C TYR A 92 12.25 -2.98 -10.60
N ALA A 93 12.96 -3.68 -11.48
CA ALA A 93 12.38 -4.22 -12.71
C ALA A 93 11.26 -5.24 -12.42
N THR A 94 11.48 -6.12 -11.44
CA THR A 94 10.49 -7.11 -11.01
C THR A 94 9.36 -6.45 -10.24
N TYR A 95 9.65 -5.48 -9.37
CA TYR A 95 8.64 -4.69 -8.68
C TYR A 95 7.62 -4.08 -9.66
N VAL A 96 8.08 -3.33 -10.67
CA VAL A 96 7.19 -2.69 -11.65
C VAL A 96 6.39 -3.72 -12.46
N THR A 97 7.02 -4.85 -12.80
CA THR A 97 6.37 -5.90 -13.59
C THR A 97 5.24 -6.59 -12.80
N PHE A 98 5.46 -6.84 -11.51
CA PHE A 98 4.50 -7.53 -10.64
C PHE A 98 3.49 -6.59 -9.96
N GLU A 99 3.69 -5.28 -10.01
CA GLU A 99 2.77 -4.29 -9.43
C GLU A 99 1.38 -4.37 -10.06
N THR A 100 1.31 -4.49 -11.39
CA THR A 100 0.02 -4.59 -12.11
C THR A 100 -0.70 -5.92 -11.82
N PRO A 101 -0.05 -7.09 -11.94
CA PRO A 101 -0.65 -8.36 -11.51
C PRO A 101 -1.11 -8.36 -10.06
N ALA A 102 -0.30 -7.84 -9.14
CA ALA A 102 -0.65 -7.77 -7.72
C ALA A 102 -1.89 -6.90 -7.52
N ALA A 103 -2.01 -5.77 -8.23
CA ALA A 103 -3.18 -4.92 -8.17
C ALA A 103 -4.47 -5.61 -8.65
N VAL A 104 -4.39 -6.46 -9.66
CA VAL A 104 -5.53 -7.25 -10.14
C VAL A 104 -5.88 -8.36 -9.15
N LEU A 105 -4.88 -9.02 -8.55
CA LEU A 105 -5.08 -10.10 -7.58
C LEU A 105 -5.86 -9.64 -6.34
N MET A 106 -5.67 -8.38 -5.94
CA MET A 106 -6.40 -7.76 -4.83
C MET A 106 -7.91 -7.64 -5.03
N LYS A 107 -8.41 -7.76 -6.26
CA LYS A 107 -9.86 -7.81 -6.50
C LYS A 107 -10.48 -9.15 -6.10
N LYS A 108 -9.68 -10.21 -6.00
CA LYS A 108 -10.16 -11.59 -5.80
C LYS A 108 -9.89 -12.11 -4.39
N ILE A 109 -8.85 -11.62 -3.72
CA ILE A 109 -8.42 -12.13 -2.42
C ILE A 109 -8.55 -11.02 -1.38
N THR A 110 -8.98 -11.38 -0.17
CA THR A 110 -9.06 -10.47 0.97
C THR A 110 -7.71 -9.77 1.22
N PRO A 111 -7.68 -8.43 1.38
CA PRO A 111 -6.47 -7.65 1.60
C PRO A 111 -5.62 -8.13 2.79
N ARG A 112 -6.26 -8.64 3.87
CA ARG A 112 -5.55 -9.22 5.02
C ARG A 112 -4.65 -10.39 4.60
N VAL A 113 -5.18 -11.32 3.81
CA VAL A 113 -4.45 -12.53 3.40
C VAL A 113 -3.33 -12.16 2.43
N ILE A 114 -3.59 -11.26 1.49
CA ILE A 114 -2.52 -10.76 0.60
C ILE A 114 -1.43 -10.07 1.41
N LEU A 115 -1.77 -9.09 2.24
CA LEU A 115 -0.77 -8.29 2.94
C LEU A 115 0.13 -9.16 3.83
N SER A 116 -0.46 -10.09 4.57
CA SER A 116 0.27 -11.01 5.44
C SER A 116 1.10 -12.04 4.70
N THR A 117 0.59 -12.63 3.61
CA THR A 117 1.36 -13.58 2.79
C THR A 117 2.53 -12.90 2.09
N LEU A 118 2.32 -11.69 1.54
CA LEU A 118 3.40 -10.89 0.97
C LEU A 118 4.44 -10.57 2.04
N CYS A 119 4.02 -10.13 3.23
CA CYS A 119 4.95 -9.84 4.32
C CYS A 119 5.74 -11.07 4.77
N ALA A 120 5.10 -12.23 4.89
CA ALA A 120 5.76 -13.47 5.30
C ALA A 120 6.79 -13.95 4.27
N VAL A 121 6.43 -13.98 2.98
CA VAL A 121 7.36 -14.40 1.91
C VAL A 121 8.51 -13.42 1.77
N TRP A 122 8.23 -12.12 1.85
CA TRP A 122 9.24 -11.08 1.83
C TRP A 122 10.22 -11.22 2.99
N SER A 123 9.73 -11.33 4.23
CA SER A 123 10.57 -11.51 5.42
C SER A 123 11.45 -12.76 5.35
N LEU A 124 10.88 -13.87 4.90
CA LEU A 124 11.61 -15.12 4.71
C LEU A 124 12.71 -14.99 3.64
N THR A 125 12.43 -14.26 2.56
CA THR A 125 13.41 -13.96 1.50
C THR A 125 14.53 -13.06 2.00
N THR A 126 14.24 -12.09 2.87
CA THR A 126 15.24 -11.25 3.53
C THR A 126 16.17 -12.11 4.39
N ILE A 127 15.63 -13.02 5.21
CA ILE A 127 16.44 -13.96 6.02
C ILE A 127 17.34 -14.81 5.12
N PHE A 128 16.79 -15.39 4.05
CA PHE A 128 17.57 -16.21 3.12
C PHE A 128 18.67 -15.41 2.38
N THR A 129 18.49 -14.11 2.20
CA THR A 129 19.53 -13.23 1.63
C THR A 129 20.79 -13.20 2.50
N GLY A 130 20.66 -13.32 3.83
CA GLY A 130 21.79 -13.42 4.75
C GLY A 130 22.65 -14.68 4.55
N PHE A 131 22.10 -15.74 3.97
CA PHE A 131 22.81 -17.00 3.71
C PHE A 131 23.43 -17.09 2.31
N VAL A 132 23.30 -16.04 1.50
CA VAL A 132 23.85 -16.03 0.15
C VAL A 132 25.38 -16.01 0.17
N GLN A 133 25.98 -16.83 -0.70
CA GLN A 133 27.44 -16.90 -0.89
C GLN A 133 27.87 -16.45 -2.29
N ASN A 134 26.94 -16.36 -3.24
CA ASN A 134 27.21 -16.17 -4.65
C ASN A 134 26.35 -15.03 -5.22
N ILE A 135 26.83 -14.35 -6.27
CA ILE A 135 26.06 -13.30 -6.95
C ILE A 135 24.73 -13.79 -7.53
N GLY A 136 24.68 -15.04 -8.01
CA GLY A 136 23.46 -15.65 -8.52
C GLY A 136 22.38 -15.81 -7.44
N GLY A 137 22.80 -16.15 -6.22
CA GLY A 137 21.89 -16.20 -5.07
C GLY A 137 21.32 -14.82 -4.74
N LEU A 138 22.15 -13.78 -4.82
CA LEU A 138 21.70 -12.40 -4.61
C LEU A 138 20.69 -11.97 -5.69
N TYR A 139 20.89 -12.36 -6.95
CA TYR A 139 19.91 -12.08 -8.01
C TYR A 139 18.58 -12.81 -7.77
N ALA A 140 18.63 -14.08 -7.38
CA ALA A 140 17.44 -14.86 -7.10
C ALA A 140 16.62 -14.27 -5.94
N THR A 141 17.28 -13.95 -4.81
CA THR A 141 16.57 -13.35 -3.68
C THR A 141 16.01 -11.99 -4.04
N ARG A 142 16.72 -11.16 -4.81
CA ARG A 142 16.23 -9.84 -5.27
C ARG A 142 15.03 -9.93 -6.19
N LEU A 143 14.98 -10.93 -7.07
CA LEU A 143 13.85 -11.17 -7.96
C LEU A 143 12.60 -11.54 -7.16
N ILE A 144 12.74 -12.45 -6.20
CA ILE A 144 11.65 -12.85 -5.30
C ILE A 144 11.19 -11.66 -4.46
N LEU A 145 12.13 -10.95 -3.82
CA LEU A 145 11.86 -9.78 -2.99
C LEU A 145 11.06 -8.71 -3.75
N GLY A 146 11.50 -8.38 -4.97
CA GLY A 146 10.83 -7.40 -5.82
C GLY A 146 9.42 -7.84 -6.23
N SER A 147 9.23 -9.12 -6.53
CA SER A 147 7.90 -9.67 -6.85
C SER A 147 6.93 -9.63 -5.65
N CYS A 148 7.42 -9.84 -4.43
CA CYS A 148 6.61 -9.81 -3.21
C CYS A 148 6.29 -8.39 -2.75
N GLU A 149 7.27 -7.47 -2.79
CA GLU A 149 7.04 -6.08 -2.39
C GLU A 149 6.13 -5.31 -3.34
N ALA A 150 6.02 -5.74 -4.61
CA ALA A 150 5.23 -5.06 -5.64
C ALA A 150 3.77 -4.80 -5.25
N GLY A 151 3.17 -5.71 -4.47
CA GLY A 151 1.78 -5.62 -4.03
C GLY A 151 1.57 -4.80 -2.76
N LEU A 152 2.63 -4.43 -2.04
CA LEU A 152 2.50 -3.84 -0.71
C LEU A 152 1.80 -2.49 -0.73
N PHE A 153 2.33 -1.54 -1.52
CA PHE A 153 1.78 -0.19 -1.61
C PHE A 153 0.31 -0.16 -2.08
N PRO A 154 -0.07 -0.84 -3.18
CA PRO A 154 -1.46 -0.82 -3.61
C PRO A 154 -2.38 -1.58 -2.63
N CYS A 155 -1.88 -2.59 -1.90
CA CYS A 155 -2.64 -3.27 -0.85
C CYS A 155 -2.91 -2.38 0.36
N LEU A 156 -1.91 -1.63 0.82
CA LEU A 156 -2.08 -0.66 1.91
C LEU A 156 -3.07 0.44 1.52
N ASN A 157 -2.96 0.98 0.30
CA ASN A 157 -3.90 1.99 -0.18
C ASN A 157 -5.32 1.45 -0.29
N LEU A 158 -5.51 0.26 -0.88
CA LEU A 158 -6.82 -0.38 -0.95
C LEU A 158 -7.41 -0.58 0.46
N TYR A 159 -6.59 -1.04 1.42
CA TYR A 159 -7.02 -1.19 2.80
C TYR A 159 -7.48 0.16 3.41
N LEU A 160 -6.72 1.23 3.19
CA LEU A 160 -7.11 2.58 3.62
C LEU A 160 -8.42 3.03 2.98
N THR A 161 -8.67 2.71 1.71
CA THR A 161 -9.97 3.02 1.06
C THR A 161 -11.14 2.24 1.64
N MET A 162 -10.90 1.03 2.16
CA MET A 162 -11.92 0.20 2.82
C MET A 162 -12.22 0.64 4.26
N VAL A 163 -11.31 1.35 4.92
CA VAL A 163 -11.48 1.83 6.31
C VAL A 163 -11.91 3.31 6.36
N TYR A 164 -11.29 4.17 5.56
CA TYR A 164 -11.37 5.63 5.66
C TYR A 164 -12.06 6.30 4.46
N ARG A 165 -12.65 7.48 4.68
CA ARG A 165 -13.19 8.34 3.60
C ARG A 165 -12.07 9.05 2.82
N ARG A 166 -12.41 9.62 1.65
CA ARG A 166 -11.44 10.26 0.76
C ARG A 166 -10.72 11.44 1.41
N GLU A 167 -11.42 12.31 2.14
CA GLU A 167 -10.80 13.42 2.88
C GLU A 167 -9.88 12.95 4.03
N GLU A 168 -10.11 11.76 4.57
CA GLU A 168 -9.35 11.21 5.70
C GLU A 168 -8.07 10.49 5.23
N GLN A 169 -8.07 9.93 4.02
CA GLN A 169 -6.98 9.10 3.50
C GLN A 169 -5.66 9.86 3.39
N ALA A 170 -5.67 11.11 2.90
CA ALA A 170 -4.46 11.89 2.66
C ALA A 170 -3.56 12.01 3.90
N LYS A 171 -4.17 12.24 5.08
CA LYS A 171 -3.46 12.32 6.36
C LYS A 171 -2.72 11.01 6.71
N ARG A 172 -3.39 9.86 6.52
CA ARG A 172 -2.83 8.54 6.86
C ARG A 172 -1.74 8.13 5.89
N VAL A 173 -1.87 8.49 4.61
CA VAL A 173 -0.78 8.28 3.67
C VAL A 173 0.41 9.19 3.97
N GLY A 174 0.18 10.41 4.47
CA GLY A 174 1.26 11.25 5.02
C GLY A 174 2.06 10.56 6.14
N TYR A 175 1.40 9.80 7.01
CA TYR A 175 2.09 9.00 8.04
C TYR A 175 2.94 7.87 7.42
N LEU A 176 2.46 7.21 6.37
CA LEU A 176 3.25 6.20 5.64
C LEU A 176 4.54 6.80 5.08
N PHE A 177 4.47 7.94 4.38
CA PHE A 177 5.66 8.59 3.84
C PHE A 177 6.60 9.10 4.94
N SER A 178 6.06 9.50 6.09
CA SER A 178 6.87 9.85 7.27
C SER A 178 7.66 8.64 7.77
N CYS A 179 7.08 7.44 7.80
CA CYS A 179 7.79 6.21 8.12
C CYS A 179 8.91 5.88 7.11
N ALA A 180 8.70 6.12 5.81
CA ALA A 180 9.77 5.95 4.82
C ALA A 180 10.97 6.88 5.10
N ALA A 181 10.71 8.14 5.48
CA ALA A 181 11.77 9.07 5.86
C ALA A 181 12.47 8.63 7.16
N LEU A 182 11.71 8.19 8.17
CA LEU A 182 12.27 7.66 9.43
C LEU A 182 13.14 6.43 9.18
N SER A 183 12.67 5.48 8.36
CA SER A 183 13.46 4.30 7.95
C SER A 183 14.78 4.71 7.30
N GLY A 184 14.78 5.70 6.41
CA GLY A 184 16.02 6.20 5.79
C GLY A 184 16.99 6.82 6.79
N ALA A 185 16.49 7.53 7.81
CA ALA A 185 17.31 8.17 8.84
C ALA A 185 17.88 7.16 9.86
N PHE A 186 17.06 6.21 10.31
CA PHE A 186 17.44 5.24 11.34
C PHE A 186 18.01 3.93 10.79
N GLY A 187 17.74 3.57 9.54
CA GLY A 187 18.18 2.30 8.94
C GLY A 187 19.70 2.16 8.87
N GLY A 188 20.40 3.24 8.53
CA GLY A 188 21.87 3.26 8.57
C GLY A 188 22.44 3.10 9.99
N LEU A 189 21.79 3.71 10.99
CA LEU A 189 22.19 3.61 12.39
C LEU A 189 21.96 2.20 12.94
N LEU A 190 20.80 1.60 12.65
CA LEU A 190 20.49 0.21 13.01
C LEU A 190 21.48 -0.75 12.36
N ALA A 191 21.74 -0.59 11.06
CA ALA A 191 22.74 -1.40 10.37
C ALA A 191 24.12 -1.24 11.00
N TYR A 192 24.57 -0.02 11.32
CA TYR A 192 25.85 0.20 12.00
C TYR A 192 25.93 -0.53 13.35
N GLY A 193 24.86 -0.49 14.14
CA GLY A 193 24.78 -1.20 15.42
C GLY A 193 24.88 -2.72 15.24
N ILE A 194 24.20 -3.29 14.25
CA ILE A 194 24.23 -4.73 13.96
C ILE A 194 25.58 -5.15 13.37
N LEU A 195 26.22 -4.29 12.58
CA LEU A 195 27.53 -4.58 11.99
C LEU A 195 28.65 -4.75 13.03
N GLN A 196 28.47 -4.26 14.27
CA GLN A 196 29.41 -4.54 15.36
C GLN A 196 29.43 -6.02 15.79
N MET A 197 28.44 -6.81 15.36
CA MET A 197 28.42 -8.27 15.54
C MET A 197 29.29 -9.01 14.50
N ASP A 198 30.19 -8.31 13.81
CA ASP A 198 31.13 -8.94 12.89
C ASP A 198 32.02 -9.95 13.61
N GLY A 199 32.12 -11.17 13.06
CA GLY A 199 32.86 -12.27 13.67
C GLY A 199 32.08 -13.07 14.73
N VAL A 200 30.87 -12.65 15.12
CA VAL A 200 30.01 -13.45 15.99
C VAL A 200 29.59 -14.72 15.25
N SER A 201 29.91 -15.89 15.84
CA SER A 201 29.72 -17.22 15.23
C SER A 201 30.53 -17.47 13.95
N GLY A 202 31.58 -16.68 13.68
CA GLY A 202 32.40 -16.80 12.46
C GLY A 202 31.68 -16.32 11.18
N VAL A 203 30.61 -15.54 11.34
CA VAL A 203 29.81 -15.01 10.23
C VAL A 203 30.06 -13.52 10.08
N ALA A 204 30.19 -13.04 8.84
CA ALA A 204 30.36 -11.63 8.53
C ALA A 204 29.15 -10.81 8.99
N GLY A 205 29.40 -9.62 9.56
CA GLY A 205 28.39 -8.75 10.15
C GLY A 205 27.23 -8.40 9.21
N TRP A 206 27.48 -8.29 7.90
CA TRP A 206 26.43 -8.00 6.92
C TRP A 206 25.36 -9.08 6.80
N ARG A 207 25.69 -10.34 7.11
CA ARG A 207 24.73 -11.44 7.12
C ARG A 207 23.78 -11.32 8.30
N TRP A 208 24.30 -10.90 9.45
CA TRP A 208 23.50 -10.62 10.64
C TRP A 208 22.50 -9.49 10.43
N VAL A 209 22.84 -8.46 9.65
CA VAL A 209 21.90 -7.40 9.26
C VAL A 209 20.66 -8.01 8.58
N TYR A 210 20.84 -8.86 7.57
CA TYR A 210 19.71 -9.50 6.89
C TYR A 210 18.92 -10.48 7.77
N ILE A 211 19.61 -11.23 8.64
CA ILE A 211 18.95 -12.21 9.52
C ILE A 211 18.12 -11.50 10.60
N ILE A 212 18.69 -10.50 11.27
CA ILE A 212 18.02 -9.79 12.37
C ILE A 212 16.87 -8.93 11.83
N GLU A 213 17.10 -8.20 10.74
CA GLU A 213 16.03 -7.38 10.14
C GLU A 213 14.94 -8.25 9.51
N GLY A 214 15.30 -9.35 8.85
CA GLY A 214 14.34 -10.33 8.37
C GLY A 214 13.51 -10.95 9.51
N LEU A 215 14.13 -11.27 10.65
CA LEU A 215 13.42 -11.78 11.83
C LEU A 215 12.48 -10.73 12.42
N PHE A 216 12.91 -9.47 12.49
CA PHE A 216 12.04 -8.36 12.86
C PHE A 216 10.82 -8.30 11.93
N SER A 217 11.03 -8.33 10.62
CA SER A 217 9.96 -8.34 9.61
C SER A 217 9.01 -9.56 9.75
N VAL A 218 9.51 -10.74 10.15
CA VAL A 218 8.66 -11.91 10.47
C VAL A 218 7.73 -11.61 11.65
N VAL A 219 8.24 -10.99 12.72
CA VAL A 219 7.42 -10.58 13.87
C VAL A 219 6.36 -9.58 13.41
N VAL A 220 6.71 -8.63 12.55
CA VAL A 220 5.75 -7.70 11.94
C VAL A 220 4.67 -8.44 11.16
N ALA A 221 5.03 -9.44 10.35
CA ALA A 221 4.08 -10.24 9.58
C ALA A 221 3.08 -10.99 10.48
N ILE A 222 3.52 -11.48 11.64
CA ILE A 222 2.65 -12.10 12.64
C ILE A 222 1.71 -11.05 13.25
N VAL A 223 2.22 -9.87 13.62
CA VAL A 223 1.41 -8.76 14.14
C VAL A 223 0.37 -8.31 13.11
N VAL A 224 0.72 -8.27 11.82
CA VAL A 224 -0.22 -7.98 10.73
C VAL A 224 -1.31 -9.03 10.65
N TRP A 225 -0.95 -10.32 10.73
CA TRP A 225 -1.92 -11.40 10.65
C TRP A 225 -2.97 -11.30 11.76
N PHE A 226 -2.56 -11.03 13.01
CA PHE A 226 -3.48 -10.93 14.15
C PHE A 226 -4.14 -9.55 14.29
N GLY A 227 -3.43 -8.48 13.94
CA GLY A 227 -3.85 -7.09 14.14
C GLY A 227 -4.84 -6.58 13.09
N LEU A 228 -4.78 -7.06 11.84
CA LEU A 228 -5.66 -6.61 10.76
C LEU A 228 -6.91 -7.50 10.62
N PRO A 229 -8.11 -7.03 11.00
CA PRO A 229 -9.37 -7.66 10.65
C PRO A 229 -9.57 -7.79 9.13
N THR A 230 -10.22 -8.90 8.76
CA THR A 230 -10.58 -9.28 7.38
C THR A 230 -11.65 -8.36 6.80
N ASP A 231 -12.60 -7.95 7.66
CA ASP A 231 -13.63 -6.98 7.34
C ASP A 231 -13.50 -5.78 8.30
N PRO A 232 -13.18 -4.58 7.80
CA PRO A 232 -13.10 -3.38 8.63
C PRO A 232 -14.41 -2.99 9.33
N GLY A 233 -15.56 -3.38 8.78
CA GLY A 233 -16.88 -3.11 9.34
C GLY A 233 -17.28 -4.04 10.48
N ASN A 234 -16.68 -5.24 10.54
CA ASN A 234 -16.91 -6.20 11.62
C ASN A 234 -15.64 -6.47 12.45
N ALA A 235 -14.78 -5.46 12.61
CA ALA A 235 -13.55 -5.60 13.39
C ALA A 235 -13.85 -6.00 14.85
N TRP A 236 -13.00 -6.87 15.39
CA TRP A 236 -13.15 -7.46 16.72
C TRP A 236 -13.12 -6.43 17.88
N PHE A 237 -12.54 -5.26 17.65
CA PHE A 237 -12.45 -4.17 18.63
C PHE A 237 -13.63 -3.18 18.59
N LEU A 238 -14.56 -3.32 17.63
CA LEU A 238 -15.72 -2.42 17.48
C LEU A 238 -16.91 -2.89 18.33
N ASN A 239 -17.52 -1.95 19.04
CA ASN A 239 -18.81 -2.12 19.73
C ASN A 239 -19.98 -2.15 18.72
N ALA A 240 -21.15 -2.64 19.13
CA ALA A 240 -22.33 -2.75 18.25
C ALA A 240 -22.71 -1.40 17.60
N GLU A 241 -22.69 -0.30 18.36
CA GLU A 241 -22.93 1.06 17.83
C GLU A 241 -21.87 1.49 16.81
N GLU A 242 -20.60 1.16 17.05
CA GLU A 242 -19.49 1.51 16.17
C GLU A 242 -19.51 0.71 14.86
N ARG A 243 -19.97 -0.54 14.90
CA ARG A 243 -20.20 -1.37 13.71
C ARG A 243 -21.32 -0.80 12.84
N GLU A 244 -22.41 -0.35 13.44
CA GLU A 244 -23.47 0.30 12.68
C GLU A 244 -22.99 1.62 12.07
N MET A 245 -22.22 2.45 12.81
CA MET A 245 -21.58 3.63 12.24
C MET A 245 -20.65 3.31 11.06
N MET A 246 -19.88 2.21 11.14
CA MET A 246 -19.05 1.75 10.01
C MET A 246 -19.89 1.28 8.81
N ARG A 247 -21.04 0.63 9.04
CA ARG A 247 -21.98 0.22 8.00
C ARG A 247 -22.59 1.43 7.29
N LEU A 248 -23.02 2.42 8.06
CA LEU A 248 -23.55 3.70 7.56
C LEU A 248 -22.49 4.45 6.74
N ARG A 249 -21.24 4.49 7.21
CA ARG A 249 -20.09 5.03 6.47
C ARG A 249 -19.80 4.25 5.18
N ALA A 250 -19.98 2.93 5.17
CA ALA A 250 -19.83 2.13 3.95
C ALA A 250 -20.88 2.48 2.89
N ILE A 251 -22.14 2.70 3.29
CA ILE A 251 -23.22 3.11 2.39
C ILE A 251 -22.96 4.51 1.82
N GLN A 252 -22.54 5.48 2.65
CA GLN A 252 -22.14 6.81 2.18
C GLN A 252 -20.98 6.73 1.17
N ARG A 253 -20.00 5.86 1.40
CA ARG A 253 -18.88 5.66 0.46
C ARG A 253 -19.34 5.09 -0.89
N GLN A 254 -20.36 4.23 -0.94
CA GLN A 254 -20.91 3.73 -2.19
C GLN A 254 -21.53 4.85 -3.04
N LYS A 255 -22.20 5.83 -2.42
CA LYS A 255 -22.76 7.00 -3.13
C LYS A 255 -21.67 7.83 -3.83
N TYR A 256 -20.50 8.00 -3.22
CA TYR A 256 -19.38 8.77 -3.80
C TYR A 256 -18.43 7.94 -4.68
N MET A 257 -18.49 6.61 -4.64
CA MET A 257 -17.76 5.72 -5.55
C MET A 257 -18.40 5.61 -6.96
N GLY A 258 -19.28 6.54 -7.31
CA GLY A 258 -19.75 6.73 -8.68
C GLY A 258 -18.62 7.12 -9.64
N MET A 259 -18.27 6.19 -10.54
CA MET A 259 -17.73 6.46 -11.88
C MET A 259 -16.28 6.96 -12.05
N GLN A 260 -15.29 6.50 -11.27
CA GLN A 260 -13.96 6.19 -11.85
C GLN A 260 -13.32 5.03 -11.10
N PRO A 261 -13.05 3.88 -11.74
CA PRO A 261 -12.26 2.84 -11.09
C PRO A 261 -10.87 3.42 -10.81
N VAL A 262 -10.48 3.48 -9.54
CA VAL A 262 -9.13 3.88 -9.06
C VAL A 262 -8.02 3.19 -9.88
N LEU A 263 -8.30 1.99 -10.37
CA LEU A 263 -7.44 1.23 -11.26
C LEU A 263 -7.18 1.93 -12.60
N VAL A 264 -8.13 2.65 -13.21
CA VAL A 264 -7.92 3.32 -14.51
C VAL A 264 -6.94 4.48 -14.37
N THR A 265 -6.95 5.21 -13.26
CA THR A 265 -5.94 6.26 -12.99
C THR A 265 -4.55 5.66 -12.78
N PHE A 266 -4.42 4.60 -11.97
CA PHE A 266 -3.14 3.90 -11.76
C PHE A 266 -2.64 3.17 -13.03
N THR A 267 -3.52 2.47 -13.75
CA THR A 267 -3.20 1.72 -14.97
C THR A 267 -2.83 2.66 -16.11
N ASN A 268 -3.54 3.79 -16.30
CA ASN A 268 -3.18 4.79 -17.30
C ASN A 268 -1.83 5.45 -16.99
N PHE A 269 -1.55 5.75 -15.72
CA PHE A 269 -0.28 6.32 -15.29
C PHE A 269 0.89 5.34 -15.50
N GLN A 270 0.72 4.06 -15.13
CA GLN A 270 1.67 2.98 -15.36
C GLN A 270 1.87 2.65 -16.85
N LEU A 271 0.83 2.71 -17.69
CA LEU A 271 0.95 2.59 -19.15
C LEU A 271 1.75 3.73 -19.76
N ILE A 272 1.57 4.96 -19.27
CA ILE A 272 2.38 6.13 -19.68
C ILE A 272 3.83 5.93 -19.24
N PHE A 273 4.06 5.45 -18.01
CA PHE A 273 5.38 5.13 -17.47
C PHE A 273 6.07 4.02 -18.29
N MET A 274 5.43 2.87 -18.49
CA MET A 274 5.93 1.74 -19.29
C MET A 274 6.19 2.13 -20.75
N ARG A 275 5.33 2.97 -21.37
CA ARG A 275 5.57 3.50 -22.72
C ARG A 275 6.81 4.39 -22.78
N ARG A 276 7.10 5.18 -21.73
CA ARG A 276 8.32 5.99 -21.63
C ARG A 276 9.55 5.14 -21.31
N PHE A 277 9.44 4.18 -20.40
CA PHE A 277 10.50 3.25 -20.02
C PHE A 277 10.91 2.34 -21.20
N ARG A 278 9.92 1.83 -21.94
CA ARG A 278 10.13 1.10 -23.21
C ARG A 278 10.83 1.96 -24.26
N LYS A 279 10.54 3.27 -24.36
CA LYS A 279 11.27 4.18 -25.28
C LYS A 279 12.73 4.36 -24.90
N VAL A 280 13.06 4.33 -23.61
CA VAL A 280 14.45 4.42 -23.10
C VAL A 280 15.20 3.10 -23.34
N LEU A 281 14.55 1.95 -23.11
CA LEU A 281 15.13 0.61 -23.33
C LEU A 281 15.29 0.24 -24.81
N VAL A 282 14.32 0.59 -25.66
CA VAL A 282 14.29 0.20 -27.09
C VAL A 282 15.07 1.17 -27.99
N GLY A 283 15.90 2.05 -27.42
CA GLY A 283 17.02 2.65 -28.16
C GLY A 283 16.65 3.73 -29.18
N ARG A 284 15.77 4.68 -28.82
CA ARG A 284 15.63 5.94 -29.57
C ARG A 284 16.35 7.12 -28.89
N ILE A 285 17.48 6.85 -28.24
CA ILE A 285 18.43 7.88 -27.79
C ILE A 285 19.67 7.76 -28.68
N PRO A 286 19.96 8.75 -29.54
CA PRO A 286 20.97 8.65 -30.59
C PRO A 286 22.42 8.52 -30.08
N ASN A 287 22.69 8.72 -28.78
CA ASN A 287 24.04 8.69 -28.23
C ASN A 287 24.18 7.73 -27.03
N ARG A 288 25.08 6.73 -27.15
CA ARG A 288 25.32 5.69 -26.11
C ARG A 288 25.91 6.25 -24.81
N ALA A 289 26.64 7.36 -24.85
CA ALA A 289 27.34 7.94 -23.70
C ALA A 289 26.44 8.67 -22.68
N GLN A 290 25.24 9.10 -23.08
CA GLN A 290 24.32 9.89 -22.22
C GLN A 290 23.20 9.07 -21.56
N ARG A 291 23.10 7.75 -21.84
CA ARG A 291 22.08 6.87 -21.26
C ARG A 291 22.01 6.89 -19.73
N PRO A 292 23.12 6.85 -18.96
CA PRO A 292 23.02 6.85 -17.49
C PRO A 292 22.49 8.18 -16.93
N GLN A 293 22.88 9.33 -17.50
CA GLN A 293 22.35 10.64 -17.09
C GLN A 293 20.88 10.82 -17.48
N ALA A 294 20.47 10.32 -18.65
CA ALA A 294 19.07 10.36 -19.07
C ALA A 294 18.16 9.45 -18.21
N LEU A 295 18.65 8.28 -17.79
CA LEU A 295 17.96 7.41 -16.83
C LEU A 295 17.80 8.09 -15.47
N TYR A 296 18.85 8.77 -14.99
CA TYR A 296 18.82 9.51 -13.73
C TYR A 296 17.85 10.70 -13.78
N GLN A 297 17.88 11.51 -14.86
CA GLN A 297 16.93 12.60 -15.07
C GLN A 297 15.49 12.10 -15.26
N CYS A 298 15.28 10.95 -15.91
CA CYS A 298 13.96 10.34 -15.99
C CYS A 298 13.45 9.93 -14.60
N CYS A 299 14.26 9.19 -13.82
CA CYS A 299 13.92 8.85 -12.45
C CYS A 299 13.63 10.09 -11.59
N HIS A 300 14.45 11.14 -11.69
CA HIS A 300 14.28 12.36 -10.91
C HIS A 300 13.04 13.17 -11.33
N THR A 301 12.75 13.27 -12.63
CA THR A 301 11.53 13.93 -13.14
C THR A 301 10.27 13.15 -12.80
N ILE A 302 10.38 11.81 -12.75
CA ILE A 302 9.30 10.91 -12.33
C ILE A 302 9.08 11.03 -10.81
N TYR A 303 10.15 11.11 -10.02
CA TYR A 303 10.07 11.35 -8.57
C TYR A 303 9.50 12.74 -8.24
N ALA A 304 9.88 13.77 -9.00
CA ALA A 304 9.35 15.12 -8.87
C ALA A 304 7.86 15.22 -9.30
N ARG A 305 7.45 14.46 -10.33
CA ARG A 305 6.03 14.37 -10.74
C ARG A 305 5.21 13.46 -9.83
N LEU A 306 5.81 12.45 -9.21
CA LEU A 306 5.24 11.70 -8.11
C LEU A 306 4.97 12.66 -6.94
N LEU A 307 5.92 13.49 -6.54
CA LEU A 307 5.68 14.53 -5.52
C LEU A 307 4.63 15.56 -5.93
N ALA A 308 4.60 16.01 -7.18
CA ALA A 308 3.67 17.05 -7.66
C ALA A 308 2.22 16.56 -7.95
N VAL A 309 1.98 15.26 -8.04
CA VAL A 309 0.63 14.68 -8.10
C VAL A 309 0.12 14.34 -6.68
N TRP A 310 1.01 14.35 -5.69
CA TRP A 310 0.73 14.06 -4.29
C TRP A 310 0.57 15.31 -3.39
N VAL A 311 0.99 16.50 -3.84
CA VAL A 311 0.65 17.82 -3.27
C VAL A 311 -0.55 18.38 -4.01
#